data_AF-A0A660U205-F1
#
_entry.id   AF-A0A660U205-F1
#
_cell.length_a   1.000
_cell.length_b   1.000
_cell.length_c   1.000
_cell.angle_alpha   90.00
_cell.angle_beta   90.00
_cell.angle_gamma   90.00
#
_symmetry.space_group_name_H-M   'P 1'
#
loop_
_entity.id
_entity.type
_entity.pdbx_description
1 polymer ?
#
loop_
_entity_poly.entity_id
_entity_poly.type
_entity_poly.pdbx_seq_one_letter_code
_entity_poly.pdbx_strand_id
1 'polypeptide(L)'
;KVQQSFIEVNNQLIRSKIKPFPPEKLLLLLPHCIQNFDCKVKITGNIYNCKRCGKCKIKDFIEFAETIGIHVAVATGGTLARRIIVEKRPKAIVAVACEYDLTTGIQDSYPLPVLGILNERPFGPCINTTVDVKKVKEAIFDFLGKSMDDIDKLKTPVYIKSKVKKISNL
;
A
#
# COMPACT_ATOMS: atom_id res chain seq x y z
N LYS A 1 13.41 5.23 18.41
CA LYS A 1 13.63 3.88 18.96
C LYS A 1 12.33 3.25 19.45
N VAL A 2 11.64 3.80 20.48
CA VAL A 2 10.39 3.21 21.02
C VAL A 2 9.29 2.98 19.97
N GLN A 3 8.94 3.99 19.18
CA GLN A 3 7.91 3.86 18.14
C GLN A 3 8.25 2.82 17.06
N GLN A 4 9.52 2.71 16.67
CA GLN A 4 9.97 1.71 15.70
C GLN A 4 9.81 0.29 16.27
N SER A 5 10.19 0.08 17.53
CA SER A 5 9.98 -1.19 18.22
C SER A 5 8.50 -1.55 18.34
N PHE A 6 7.62 -0.57 18.59
CA PHE A 6 6.17 -0.79 18.58
C PHE A 6 5.68 -1.31 17.22
N ILE A 7 6.09 -0.66 16.13
CA ILE A 7 5.72 -1.05 14.76
C ILE A 7 6.23 -2.46 14.44
N GLU A 8 7.46 -2.77 14.84
CA GLU A 8 8.07 -4.09 14.63
C GLU A 8 7.32 -5.21 15.38
N VAL A 9 7.03 -4.99 16.67
CA VAL A 9 6.26 -5.94 17.48
C VAL A 9 4.85 -6.12 16.93
N ASN A 10 4.17 -5.04 16.54
CA ASN A 10 2.88 -5.13 15.86
C ASN A 10 2.98 -5.98 14.60
N ASN A 11 3.98 -5.73 13.74
CA ASN A 11 4.15 -6.49 12.50
C ASN A 11 4.36 -7.99 12.77
N GLN A 12 5.18 -8.35 13.76
CA GLN A 12 5.39 -9.75 14.16
C GLN A 12 4.08 -10.38 14.67
N LEU A 13 3.33 -9.65 15.50
CA LEU A 13 2.04 -10.10 16.03
C LEU A 13 1.01 -10.32 14.91
N ILE A 14 0.90 -9.40 13.96
CA ILE A 14 0.00 -9.55 12.83
C ILE A 14 0.41 -10.75 11.99
N ARG A 15 1.70 -10.86 11.61
CA ARG A 15 2.22 -11.99 10.80
C ARG A 15 1.91 -13.36 11.38
N SER A 16 2.00 -13.51 12.70
CA SER A 16 1.67 -14.79 13.36
C SER A 16 0.18 -15.18 13.30
N LYS A 17 -0.70 -14.25 12.93
CA LYS A 17 -2.16 -14.43 12.89
C LYS A 17 -2.76 -14.33 11.49
N ILE A 18 -1.95 -14.08 10.46
CA ILE A 18 -2.45 -13.85 9.10
C ILE A 18 -3.18 -15.09 8.60
N LYS A 19 -4.38 -14.86 8.05
CA LYS A 19 -5.11 -15.82 7.23
C LYS A 19 -5.28 -15.21 5.84
N PRO A 20 -4.90 -15.91 4.76
CA PRO A 20 -5.01 -15.39 3.41
C PRO A 20 -6.44 -14.95 3.05
N PHE A 21 -6.55 -13.87 2.28
CA PHE A 21 -7.84 -13.39 1.78
C PHE A 21 -7.70 -12.78 0.37
N PRO A 22 -8.83 -12.53 -0.35
CA PRO A 22 -8.79 -12.01 -1.71
C PRO A 22 -8.11 -10.63 -1.84
N PRO A 23 -7.33 -10.37 -2.90
CA PRO A 23 -6.59 -9.11 -3.09
C PRO A 23 -7.43 -7.84 -2.94
N GLU A 24 -8.66 -7.84 -3.42
CA GLU A 24 -9.56 -6.67 -3.38
C GLU A 24 -9.96 -6.26 -1.95
N LYS A 25 -9.63 -7.08 -0.93
CA LYS A 25 -9.83 -6.75 0.48
C LYS A 25 -8.58 -6.14 1.14
N LEU A 26 -7.47 -6.01 0.41
CA LEU A 26 -6.25 -5.38 0.91
C LEU A 26 -6.17 -3.92 0.48
N LEU A 27 -5.78 -3.04 1.40
CA LEU A 27 -5.43 -1.64 1.11
C LEU A 27 -3.93 -1.40 1.33
N LEU A 28 -3.23 -0.98 0.27
CA LEU A 28 -1.94 -0.33 0.39
C LEU A 28 -2.15 1.17 0.59
N LEU A 29 -1.74 1.69 1.75
CA LEU A 29 -1.84 3.10 2.09
C LEU A 29 -0.45 3.74 2.10
N LEU A 30 -0.23 4.67 1.18
CA LEU A 30 1.05 5.37 1.00
C LEU A 30 1.00 6.79 1.58
N PRO A 31 2.14 7.35 2.01
CA PRO A 31 2.20 8.73 2.50
C PRO A 31 2.29 9.68 1.30
N HIS A 32 1.64 10.84 1.37
CA HIS A 32 1.75 11.86 0.31
C HIS A 32 3.20 12.32 0.06
N CYS A 33 4.05 12.26 1.08
CA CYS A 33 5.46 12.65 1.03
C CYS A 33 6.30 11.78 0.07
N ILE A 34 5.78 10.64 -0.40
CA ILE A 34 6.44 9.80 -1.41
C ILE A 34 6.34 10.39 -2.82
N GLN A 35 5.38 11.31 -3.01
CA GLN A 35 5.23 12.04 -4.26
C GLN A 35 6.38 13.02 -4.44
N ASN A 36 6.93 13.08 -5.65
CA ASN A 36 7.94 14.09 -5.98
C ASN A 36 7.39 15.49 -5.68
N PHE A 37 8.15 16.28 -4.93
CA PHE A 37 7.76 17.60 -4.43
C PHE A 37 7.27 18.55 -5.55
N ASP A 38 7.96 18.55 -6.70
CA ASP A 38 7.58 19.40 -7.85
C ASP A 38 6.42 18.83 -8.70
N CYS A 39 5.80 17.72 -8.29
CA CYS A 39 4.73 17.10 -9.04
C CYS A 39 3.45 17.95 -8.96
N LYS A 40 3.01 18.47 -10.10
CA LYS A 40 1.80 19.31 -10.20
C LYS A 40 0.49 18.53 -10.22
N VAL A 41 0.54 17.21 -10.17
CA VAL A 41 -0.64 16.33 -10.25
C VAL A 41 -1.17 16.02 -8.85
N LYS A 42 -2.45 16.32 -8.59
CA LYS A 42 -3.09 15.95 -7.31
C LYS A 42 -3.56 14.49 -7.33
N ILE A 43 -2.98 13.68 -6.45
CA ILE A 43 -3.27 12.24 -6.34
C ILE A 43 -4.04 11.84 -5.07
N THR A 44 -4.22 12.76 -4.13
CA THR A 44 -4.82 12.48 -2.80
C THR A 44 -6.29 12.08 -2.87
N GLY A 45 -7.02 12.49 -3.90
CA GLY A 45 -8.40 12.04 -4.16
C GLY A 45 -8.48 10.81 -5.07
N ASN A 46 -7.53 10.67 -5.99
CA ASN A 46 -7.43 9.52 -6.87
C ASN A 46 -5.96 9.31 -7.27
N ILE A 47 -5.35 8.24 -6.77
CA ILE A 47 -3.95 7.91 -7.05
C ILE A 47 -3.70 7.64 -8.54
N TYR A 48 -4.72 7.19 -9.27
CA TYR A 48 -4.66 6.92 -10.72
C TYR A 48 -4.56 8.18 -11.57
N ASN A 49 -4.68 9.38 -10.99
CA ASN A 49 -4.33 10.63 -11.68
C ASN A 49 -2.82 10.71 -11.99
N CYS A 50 -1.99 9.91 -11.33
CA CYS A 50 -0.56 9.86 -11.56
C CYS A 50 -0.23 9.62 -13.04
N LYS A 51 0.57 10.51 -13.64
CA LYS A 51 1.05 10.40 -15.03
C LYS A 51 2.08 9.30 -15.27
N ARG A 52 2.45 8.53 -14.24
CA ARG A 52 3.44 7.44 -14.31
C ARG A 52 4.79 7.88 -14.90
N CYS A 53 5.23 9.09 -14.58
CA CYS A 53 6.46 9.69 -15.13
C CYS A 53 7.77 9.09 -14.56
N GLY A 54 7.70 8.22 -13.56
CA GLY A 54 8.88 7.57 -12.96
C GLY A 54 9.69 8.42 -11.97
N LYS A 55 9.33 9.70 -11.76
CA LYS A 55 10.03 10.59 -10.81
C LYS A 55 9.84 10.23 -9.33
N CYS A 56 8.92 9.31 -9.02
CA CYS A 56 8.64 8.83 -7.67
C CYS A 56 8.10 7.39 -7.72
N LYS A 57 8.11 6.70 -6.57
CA LYS A 57 7.73 5.28 -6.45
C LYS A 57 6.23 5.00 -6.62
N ILE A 58 5.39 6.04 -6.75
CA ILE A 58 3.95 5.88 -6.94
C ILE A 58 3.62 5.07 -8.19
N LYS A 59 4.37 5.27 -9.28
CA LYS A 59 4.21 4.48 -10.51
C LYS A 59 4.29 2.98 -10.20
N ASP A 60 5.36 2.59 -9.49
CA ASP A 60 5.65 1.19 -9.18
C ASP A 60 4.52 0.56 -8.35
N PHE A 61 3.93 1.30 -7.41
CA PHE A 61 2.82 0.83 -6.59
C PHE A 61 1.49 0.76 -7.34
N ILE A 62 1.22 1.70 -8.25
CA ILE A 62 0.02 1.64 -9.11
C ILE A 62 0.08 0.40 -9.99
N GLU A 63 1.20 0.20 -10.71
CA GLU A 63 1.36 -0.93 -11.63
C GLU A 63 1.29 -2.26 -10.88
N PHE A 64 1.89 -2.33 -9.69
CA PHE A 64 1.79 -3.51 -8.85
C PHE A 64 0.36 -3.75 -8.35
N ALA A 65 -0.33 -2.71 -7.89
CA ALA A 65 -1.70 -2.83 -7.41
C ALA A 65 -2.66 -3.29 -8.51
N GLU A 66 -2.51 -2.78 -9.73
CA GLU A 66 -3.28 -3.22 -10.91
C GLU A 66 -3.01 -4.68 -11.27
N THR A 67 -1.75 -5.11 -11.16
CA THR A 67 -1.34 -6.49 -11.46
C THR A 67 -1.93 -7.51 -10.47
N ILE A 68 -1.95 -7.17 -9.18
CA ILE A 68 -2.40 -8.08 -8.12
C ILE A 68 -3.89 -7.93 -7.80
N GLY A 69 -4.50 -6.78 -8.12
CA GLY A 69 -5.91 -6.49 -7.86
C GLY A 69 -6.18 -5.96 -6.45
N ILE A 70 -5.23 -5.27 -5.82
CA ILE A 70 -5.40 -4.66 -4.49
C ILE A 70 -5.86 -3.19 -4.59
N HIS A 71 -6.39 -2.64 -3.50
CA HIS A 71 -6.60 -1.21 -3.40
C HIS A 71 -5.30 -0.49 -3.05
N VAL A 72 -5.05 0.66 -3.66
CA VAL A 72 -3.95 1.55 -3.32
C VAL A 72 -4.45 2.98 -3.20
N ALA A 73 -3.97 3.70 -2.19
CA ALA A 73 -4.34 5.10 -1.95
C ALA A 73 -3.19 5.90 -1.31
N VAL A 74 -3.28 7.22 -1.39
CA VAL A 74 -2.34 8.15 -0.77
C VAL A 74 -3.08 9.01 0.25
N ALA A 75 -2.53 9.12 1.46
CA ALA A 75 -3.06 9.99 2.51
C ALA A 75 -2.05 11.09 2.89
N THR A 76 -2.58 12.29 3.20
CA THR A 76 -1.79 13.41 3.72
C THR A 76 -1.62 13.38 5.23
N GLY A 77 -2.34 12.49 5.92
CA GLY A 77 -2.32 12.31 7.37
C GLY A 77 -3.49 11.44 7.82
N GLY A 78 -3.62 11.26 9.15
CA GLY A 78 -4.57 10.34 9.76
C GLY A 78 -6.05 10.57 9.39
N THR A 79 -6.49 11.83 9.25
CA THR A 79 -7.90 12.13 8.90
C THR A 79 -8.28 11.62 7.52
N LEU A 80 -7.42 11.84 6.51
CA LEU A 80 -7.68 11.32 5.17
C LEU A 80 -7.54 9.79 5.13
N ALA A 81 -6.57 9.23 5.87
CA ALA A 81 -6.42 7.78 6.00
C ALA A 81 -7.70 7.12 6.57
N ARG A 82 -8.23 7.63 7.69
CA ARG A 82 -9.47 7.14 8.30
C ARG A 82 -10.66 7.19 7.34
N ARG A 83 -10.80 8.28 6.59
CA ARG A 83 -11.84 8.42 5.56
C ARG A 83 -11.70 7.33 4.48
N ILE A 84 -10.49 7.13 3.95
CA ILE A 84 -10.23 6.09 2.93
C ILE A 84 -10.55 4.69 3.48
N ILE A 85 -10.19 4.41 4.74
CA ILE A 85 -10.47 3.12 5.38
C ILE A 85 -11.98 2.88 5.47
N VAL A 86 -12.76 3.88 5.88
CA VAL A 86 -14.23 3.80 5.93
C VAL A 86 -14.85 3.59 4.55
N GLU A 87 -14.35 4.30 3.53
CA GLU A 87 -14.84 4.19 2.15
C GLU A 87 -14.51 2.83 1.52
N LYS A 88 -13.31 2.29 1.75
CA LYS A 88 -12.83 1.04 1.13
C LYS A 88 -13.20 -0.22 1.91
N ARG A 89 -13.43 -0.12 3.22
CA ARG A 89 -13.72 -1.25 4.12
C ARG A 89 -12.78 -2.45 3.90
N PRO A 90 -11.46 -2.25 3.96
CA PRO A 90 -10.52 -3.35 3.76
C PRO A 90 -10.57 -4.35 4.92
N LYS A 91 -10.06 -5.56 4.69
CA LYS A 91 -9.81 -6.56 5.74
C LYS A 91 -8.44 -6.43 6.40
N ALA A 92 -7.48 -5.79 5.73
CA ALA A 92 -6.19 -5.42 6.31
C ALA A 92 -5.56 -4.25 5.53
N ILE A 93 -4.53 -3.66 6.13
CA ILE A 93 -3.77 -2.54 5.55
C ILE A 93 -2.28 -2.89 5.53
N VAL A 94 -1.61 -2.58 4.42
CA VAL A 94 -0.16 -2.35 4.41
C VAL A 94 0.05 -0.84 4.36
N ALA A 95 0.62 -0.26 5.40
CA ALA A 95 0.79 1.18 5.54
C ALA A 95 2.27 1.57 5.44
N VAL A 96 2.56 2.61 4.67
CA VAL A 96 3.89 3.21 4.59
C VAL A 96 3.81 4.62 5.17
N ALA A 97 4.58 4.92 6.22
CA ALA A 97 4.67 6.28 6.77
C ALA A 97 5.89 6.44 7.70
N CYS A 98 6.01 7.60 8.34
CA CYS A 98 6.98 7.81 9.40
C CYS A 98 6.55 7.06 10.68
N GLU A 99 7.42 7.06 11.69
CA GLU A 99 7.18 6.40 12.97
C GLU A 99 5.90 6.89 13.66
N TYR A 100 5.66 8.21 13.65
CA TYR A 100 4.52 8.83 14.33
C TYR A 100 3.19 8.44 13.68
N ASP A 101 3.08 8.60 12.36
CA ASP A 101 1.86 8.28 11.61
C ASP A 101 1.56 6.77 11.66
N LEU A 102 2.57 5.91 11.59
CA LEU A 102 2.36 4.46 11.75
C LEU A 102 1.91 4.10 13.16
N THR A 103 2.55 4.64 14.20
CA THR A 103 2.20 4.30 15.59
C THR A 103 0.75 4.69 15.88
N THR A 104 0.40 5.94 15.61
CA THR A 104 -0.97 6.46 15.82
C THR A 104 -1.97 5.76 14.91
N GLY A 105 -1.64 5.55 13.63
CA GLY A 105 -2.51 4.87 12.68
C GLY A 105 -2.79 3.41 13.03
N ILE A 106 -1.81 2.66 13.54
CA ILE A 106 -1.98 1.29 14.02
C ILE A 106 -2.93 1.25 15.23
N GLN A 107 -2.75 2.17 16.18
CA GLN A 107 -3.62 2.28 17.37
C GLN A 107 -5.06 2.62 16.98
N ASP A 108 -5.26 3.61 16.11
CA ASP A 108 -6.57 4.08 15.65
C ASP A 108 -7.33 3.04 14.81
N SER A 109 -6.61 2.10 14.20
CA SER A 109 -7.20 1.12 13.28
C SER A 109 -7.72 -0.13 13.99
N TYR A 110 -7.43 -0.35 15.28
CA TYR A 110 -7.86 -1.57 15.97
C TYR A 110 -9.39 -1.77 15.88
N PRO A 111 -9.89 -2.98 15.52
CA PRO A 111 -9.18 -4.25 15.39
C PRO A 111 -8.68 -4.61 13.98
N LEU A 112 -8.65 -3.66 13.03
CA LEU A 112 -8.20 -3.90 11.66
C LEU A 112 -6.69 -4.21 11.62
N PRO A 113 -6.25 -5.36 11.04
CA PRO A 113 -4.84 -5.69 10.92
C PRO A 113 -4.07 -4.71 10.05
N VAL A 114 -2.91 -4.23 10.54
CA VAL A 114 -2.02 -3.31 9.82
C VAL A 114 -0.59 -3.84 9.87
N LEU A 115 0.06 -3.97 8.72
CA LEU A 115 1.52 -4.08 8.62
C LEU A 115 2.10 -2.70 8.28
N GLY A 116 2.93 -2.16 9.16
CA GLY A 116 3.56 -0.84 9.01
C GLY A 116 4.98 -0.94 8.45
N ILE A 117 5.30 -0.14 7.44
CA ILE A 117 6.63 -0.07 6.82
C ILE A 117 7.11 1.36 6.89
N LEU A 118 8.25 1.56 7.54
CA LEU A 118 8.84 2.89 7.67
C LEU A 118 9.30 3.40 6.31
N ASN A 119 8.96 4.65 6.02
CA ASN A 119 9.54 5.35 4.89
C ASN A 119 10.97 5.81 5.20
N GLU A 120 11.74 5.94 4.14
CA GLU A 120 13.07 6.51 4.14
C GLU A 120 12.98 7.99 3.81
N ARG A 121 13.80 8.80 4.50
CA ARG A 121 13.75 10.27 4.44
C ARG A 121 15.10 10.85 3.99
N PRO A 122 15.56 10.56 2.75
CA PRO A 122 16.85 11.03 2.26
C PRO A 122 16.95 12.56 2.15
N PHE A 123 15.80 13.23 2.00
CA PHE A 123 15.70 14.69 1.89
C PHE A 123 15.03 15.33 3.12
N GLY A 124 15.08 14.66 4.27
CA GLY A 124 14.44 15.12 5.50
C GLY A 124 12.97 14.72 5.63
N PRO A 125 12.27 15.23 6.66
CA PRO A 125 10.90 14.86 6.95
C PRO A 125 9.95 15.37 5.87
N CYS A 126 9.04 14.50 5.45
CA CYS A 126 7.90 14.84 4.59
C CYS A 126 8.22 15.41 3.20
N ILE A 127 9.45 15.27 2.71
CA ILE A 127 9.86 15.72 1.37
C ILE A 127 10.56 14.58 0.66
N ASN A 128 10.09 14.25 -0.55
CA ASN A 128 10.69 13.24 -1.44
C ASN A 128 11.09 11.95 -0.71
N THR A 129 10.21 11.47 0.16
CA THR A 129 10.45 10.24 0.91
C THR A 129 10.41 9.06 -0.06
N THR A 130 11.09 7.98 0.31
CA THR A 130 11.09 6.74 -0.46
C THR A 130 10.79 5.57 0.48
N VAL A 131 10.71 4.36 -0.07
CA VAL A 131 10.52 3.14 0.70
C VAL A 131 11.11 1.99 -0.10
N ASP A 132 11.59 0.97 0.62
CA ASP A 132 11.94 -0.31 0.02
C ASP A 132 10.68 -0.99 -0.55
N VAL A 133 10.55 -0.95 -1.88
CA VAL A 133 9.44 -1.56 -2.62
C VAL A 133 9.35 -3.06 -2.37
N LYS A 134 10.48 -3.74 -2.13
CA LYS A 134 10.50 -5.18 -1.87
C LYS A 134 9.79 -5.49 -0.56
N LYS A 135 10.11 -4.78 0.52
CA LYS A 135 9.45 -4.94 1.83
C LYS A 135 7.94 -4.71 1.75
N VAL A 136 7.50 -3.73 0.95
CA VAL A 136 6.07 -3.48 0.73
C VAL A 136 5.40 -4.65 0.01
N LYS A 137 6.03 -5.18 -1.03
CA LYS A 137 5.51 -6.34 -1.76
C LYS A 137 5.47 -7.59 -0.89
N GLU A 138 6.50 -7.85 -0.11
CA GLU A 138 6.54 -8.96 0.87
C GLU A 138 5.38 -8.86 1.87
N ALA A 139 5.17 -7.69 2.49
CA ALA A 139 4.05 -7.49 3.41
C ALA A 139 2.66 -7.66 2.75
N ILE A 140 2.54 -7.30 1.48
CA ILE A 140 1.31 -7.57 0.70
C ILE A 140 1.13 -9.08 0.54
N PHE A 141 2.18 -9.81 0.18
CA PHE A 141 2.10 -11.25 -0.02
C PHE A 141 1.90 -12.06 1.24
N ASP A 142 2.40 -11.58 2.37
CA ASP A 142 2.09 -12.14 3.69
C ASP A 142 0.56 -12.28 3.82
N PHE A 143 -0.21 -11.22 3.54
CA PHE A 143 -1.68 -11.23 3.59
C PHE A 143 -2.37 -12.05 2.50
N LEU A 144 -1.74 -12.26 1.35
CA LEU A 144 -2.33 -12.98 0.22
C LEU A 144 -1.99 -14.48 0.23
N GLY A 145 -1.09 -14.93 1.12
CA GLY A 145 -0.60 -16.31 1.12
C GLY A 145 0.11 -16.68 -0.18
N LYS A 146 0.85 -15.73 -0.76
CA LYS A 146 1.61 -15.91 -2.01
C LYS A 146 3.11 -15.73 -1.72
N SER A 147 3.95 -16.17 -2.64
CA SER A 147 5.40 -15.93 -2.64
C SER A 147 5.79 -14.90 -3.71
N MET A 148 6.98 -14.31 -3.58
CA MET A 148 7.52 -13.40 -4.60
C MET A 148 7.69 -14.13 -5.96
N ASP A 149 7.99 -15.43 -5.92
CA ASP A 149 8.14 -16.31 -7.09
C ASP A 149 6.82 -16.50 -7.87
N ASP A 150 5.67 -16.29 -7.23
CA ASP A 150 4.37 -16.33 -7.89
C ASP A 150 4.14 -15.14 -8.82
N ILE A 151 4.89 -14.03 -8.65
CA ILE A 151 4.80 -12.85 -9.52
C ILE A 151 5.46 -13.08 -10.87
N ASP A 152 6.61 -13.75 -10.91
CA ASP A 152 7.31 -14.00 -12.17
C ASP A 152 6.46 -14.85 -13.11
N LYS A 153 5.53 -15.64 -12.55
CA LYS A 153 4.50 -16.38 -13.30
C LYS A 153 3.35 -15.47 -13.78
N LEU A 154 2.98 -14.44 -13.00
CA LEU A 154 1.95 -13.44 -13.34
C LEU A 154 2.38 -12.42 -14.41
N LYS A 155 3.68 -12.31 -14.70
CA LYS A 155 4.21 -11.54 -15.87
C LYS A 155 3.83 -12.18 -17.22
N THR A 156 3.28 -13.40 -17.22
CA THR A 156 2.68 -14.03 -18.41
C THR A 156 1.29 -13.43 -18.65
N PRO A 157 0.88 -13.07 -19.89
CA PRO A 157 -0.31 -12.25 -20.18
C PRO A 157 -1.64 -13.00 -19.97
N VAL A 158 -1.94 -13.39 -18.73
CA VAL A 158 -3.17 -14.10 -18.36
C VAL A 158 -4.23 -13.12 -17.85
N TYR A 159 -3.84 -11.99 -17.25
CA TYR A 159 -4.78 -11.10 -16.54
C TYR A 159 -5.64 -10.19 -17.43
N ILE A 160 -5.35 -10.07 -18.72
CA ILE A 160 -6.22 -9.32 -19.66
C ILE A 160 -7.43 -10.16 -20.09
N LYS A 161 -7.34 -11.51 -20.06
CA LYS A 161 -8.41 -12.37 -20.60
C LYS A 161 -9.66 -12.46 -19.71
N SER A 162 -9.55 -12.21 -18.40
CA SER A 162 -10.70 -12.30 -17.47
C SER A 162 -11.60 -11.06 -17.48
N LYS A 163 -11.09 -9.88 -17.88
CA LYS A 163 -11.90 -8.65 -17.96
C LYS A 163 -12.59 -8.47 -19.32
N VAL A 164 -12.01 -8.98 -20.41
CA VAL A 164 -12.62 -8.92 -21.76
C VAL A 164 -13.84 -9.85 -21.89
N LYS A 165 -13.85 -11.00 -21.18
CA LYS A 165 -15.02 -11.91 -21.18
C LYS A 165 -16.25 -11.39 -20.44
N LYS A 166 -16.13 -10.36 -19.59
CA LYS A 166 -17.29 -9.79 -18.87
C LYS A 166 -17.96 -8.62 -19.60
N ILE A 167 -17.32 -8.06 -20.63
CA ILE A 167 -17.87 -6.93 -21.41
C ILE A 167 -18.48 -7.42 -22.75
N SER A 168 -18.26 -8.68 -23.13
CA SER A 168 -18.81 -9.29 -24.35
C SER A 168 -20.18 -9.97 -24.17
N ASN A 169 -20.75 -9.94 -22.96
CA ASN A 169 -22.06 -10.52 -22.63
C ASN A 169 -23.02 -9.48 -22.00
N LEU A 170 -22.92 -8.21 -22.40
CA LEU A 170 -23.93 -7.17 -22.14
C LEU A 170 -24.35 -6.56 -23.48
#